data_AF-A0A968HYM5-F1
#
_entry.id   AF-A0A968HYM5-F1
#
_cell.length_a   1.000
_cell.length_b   1.000
_cell.length_c   1.000
_cell.angle_alpha   90.00
_cell.angle_beta   90.00
_cell.angle_gamma   90.00
#
_symmetry.space_group_name_H-M   'P 1'
#
loop_
_entity.id
_entity.type
_entity.pdbx_description
1 polymer ?
#
loop_
_entity_poly.entity_id
_entity_poly.type
_entity_poly.pdbx_seq_one_letter_code
_entity_poly.pdbx_strand_id
1 'polypeptide(L)' 'MEGENRNVWSWGFTAGAENWNGRLAMIGFVAAITVELISGQGVLHFWGLI' A
#
# COMPACT_ATOMS: atom_id res chain seq x y z
N MET A 1 19.81 15.23 -19.23
CA MET A 1 19.74 14.06 -18.35
C MET A 1 18.39 13.42 -18.65
N GLU A 2 18.43 12.25 -19.30
CA GLU A 2 17.27 11.51 -19.80
C GLU A 2 16.14 11.52 -18.76
N GLY A 3 14.91 11.80 -19.20
CA GLY A 3 13.73 11.63 -18.37
C GLY A 3 13.56 10.16 -18.02
N GLU A 4 14.20 9.74 -16.93
CA GLU A 4 13.97 8.42 -16.34
C GLU A 4 12.48 8.36 -15.98
N ASN A 5 11.73 7.59 -16.75
CA ASN A 5 10.31 7.40 -16.57
C ASN A 5 10.12 6.53 -15.32
N ARG A 6 10.29 7.12 -14.12
CA ARG A 6 10.21 6.43 -12.81
C ARG A 6 8.80 5.95 -12.47
N ASN A 7 7.87 6.15 -13.40
CA ASN A 7 6.45 5.91 -13.32
C ASN A 7 6.00 4.84 -14.34
N VAL A 8 6.85 4.38 -15.27
CA VAL A 8 6.54 3.16 -16.02
C VAL A 8 6.56 1.97 -15.08
N TRP A 9 5.45 1.23 -15.11
CA TRP A 9 5.32 -0.05 -14.45
C TRP A 9 6.17 -1.07 -15.22
N SER A 10 7.41 -1.18 -14.79
CA SER A 10 8.37 -2.13 -15.34
C SER A 10 8.51 -3.29 -14.37
N TRP A 11 8.39 -4.51 -14.90
CA TRP A 11 8.53 -5.74 -14.11
C TRP A 11 10.03 -6.01 -13.86
N GLY A 12 10.44 -6.05 -12.59
CA GLY A 12 11.83 -6.24 -12.15
C GLY A 12 12.20 -5.40 -10.92
N PHE A 13 13.40 -5.58 -10.36
CA PHE A 13 13.97 -4.69 -9.33
C PHE A 13 14.44 -3.39 -9.97
N THR A 14 13.50 -2.53 -10.32
CA THR A 14 13.75 -1.22 -10.94
C THR A 14 13.07 -0.13 -10.11
N ALA A 15 13.64 1.07 -10.11
CA ALA A 15 13.18 2.21 -9.32
C ALA A 15 11.69 2.55 -9.54
N GLY A 16 11.16 2.22 -10.72
CA GLY A 16 9.72 2.34 -11.01
C GLY A 16 8.86 1.37 -10.18
N ALA A 17 9.22 0.09 -10.11
CA ALA A 17 8.49 -0.92 -9.36
C ALA A 17 8.53 -0.66 -7.84
N GLU A 18 9.67 -0.20 -7.33
CA GLU A 18 9.84 0.17 -5.90
C GLU A 18 8.93 1.34 -5.51
N ASN A 19 8.85 2.37 -6.36
CA ASN A 19 8.00 3.54 -6.12
C ASN A 19 6.50 3.17 -6.19
N TRP A 20 6.11 2.26 -7.10
CA TRP A 20 4.75 1.73 -7.16
C TRP A 20 4.41 0.88 -5.93
N ASN A 21 5.32 0.00 -5.49
CA ASN A 21 5.12 -0.79 -4.27
C ASN A 21 4.99 0.10 -3.02
N GLY A 22 5.84 1.13 -2.89
CA GLY A 22 5.76 2.10 -1.81
C GLY A 22 4.42 2.84 -1.75
N ARG A 23 3.84 3.23 -2.90
CA ARG A 23 2.52 3.87 -2.95
C ARG A 23 1.39 2.91 -2.57
N LEU A 24 1.44 1.68 -3.06
CA LEU A 24 0.47 0.65 -2.69
C LEU A 24 0.51 0.34 -1.19
N ALA A 25 1.71 0.30 -0.59
CA ALA A 25 1.87 0.12 0.85
C ALA A 25 1.26 1.27 1.66
N MET A 26 1.49 2.53 1.26
CA MET A 26 0.86 3.68 1.92
C MET A 26 -0.67 3.65 1.84
N ILE A 27 -1.22 3.31 0.67
CA ILE A 27 -2.69 3.17 0.49
C ILE A 27 -3.22 2.02 1.34
N GLY A 28 -2.55 0.87 1.35
CA GLY A 28 -2.92 -0.28 2.17
C GLY A 28 -2.93 0.04 3.67
N PHE A 29 -1.95 0.83 4.13
CA PHE A 29 -1.88 1.27 5.53
C PHE A 29 -3.02 2.22 5.90
N VAL A 30 -3.31 3.22 5.06
CA VAL A 30 -4.45 4.13 5.29
C VAL A 30 -5.78 3.38 5.22
N ALA A 31 -5.92 2.43 4.29
CA ALA A 31 -7.10 1.59 4.18
C ALA A 31 -7.29 0.71 5.43
N ALA A 32 -6.20 0.11 5.96
CA ALA A 32 -6.24 -0.66 7.20
C ALA A 32 -6.73 0.20 8.38
N ILE A 33 -6.12 1.38 8.59
CA ILE A 33 -6.53 2.33 9.63
C ILE A 33 -8.00 2.76 9.44
N THR A 34 -8.40 3.05 8.20
CA THR A 34 -9.77 3.47 7.90
C THR A 34 -10.78 2.36 8.23
N VAL A 35 -10.46 1.11 7.90
CA VAL A 35 -11.27 -0.06 8.25
C VAL A 35 -11.35 -0.23 9.77
N GLU A 36 -10.24 -0.03 10.49
CA GLU A 36 -10.22 -0.08 11.97
C GLU A 36 -11.12 1.00 12.59
N LEU A 37 -11.09 2.22 12.04
CA LEU A 37 -11.91 3.34 12.54
C LEU A 37 -13.41 3.16 12.23
N ILE A 38 -13.76 2.72 11.03
CA ILE A 38 -15.16 2.53 10.62
C ILE A 38 -15.77 1.33 11.37
N SER A 39 -15.02 0.25 11.55
CA SER A 39 -15.52 -0.94 12.23
C SER A 39 -15.63 -0.78 13.75
N GLY A 40 -14.97 0.22 14.36
CA GLY A 40 -14.98 0.44 15.82
C GLY A 40 -14.43 -0.74 16.65
N GLN A 41 -13.86 -1.70 15.96
CA GLN A 41 -13.40 -3.00 16.40
C GLN A 41 -12.19 -3.27 15.51
N GLY A 42 -10.99 -3.27 16.09
CA GLY A 42 -9.75 -3.36 15.32
C GLY A 42 -9.75 -4.56 14.37
N VAL A 43 -8.86 -4.57 13.38
CA VAL A 43 -8.72 -5.67 12.38
C VAL A 43 -8.75 -7.07 13.02
N LEU A 44 -8.26 -7.19 14.27
CA LEU A 44 -8.31 -8.41 15.08
C LEU A 44 -9.73 -8.92 15.42
N HIS A 45 -10.71 -8.04 15.60
CA HIS A 45 -12.11 -8.44 15.84
C HIS A 45 -12.89 -8.70 14.55
N PHE A 46 -12.56 -8.02 13.43
CA PHE A 46 -13.07 -8.42 12.12
C PHE A 46 -12.61 -9.83 11.73
N TRP A 47 -11.41 -10.23 12.16
CA TRP A 47 -10.89 -11.60 12.05
C TRP A 47 -11.37 -12.58 13.15
N GLY A 48 -12.21 -12.14 14.10
CA GLY A 48 -12.81 -13.00 15.13
C GLY A 48 -11.80 -13.60 16.12
N LEU A 49 -10.67 -12.92 16.35
CA LEU A 49 -9.58 -13.41 17.21
C LEU A 49 -9.77 -13.06 18.70
N ILE A 50 -10.81 -12.28 19.04
CA ILE A 50 -11.30 -12.06 20.41
C ILE A 50 -12.82 -11.97 20.45
#